data_AF-A0A0A9CT42-F1
#
_entry.id   AF-A0A0A9CT42-F1
#
_cell.length_a   1.000
_cell.length_b   1.000
_cell.length_c   1.000
_cell.angle_alpha   90.00
_cell.angle_beta   90.00
_cell.angle_gamma   90.00
#
_symmetry.space_group_name_H-M   'P 1'
#
loop_
_entity.id
_entity.type
_entity.pdbx_description
1 polymer ?
#
loop_
_entity_poly.entity_id
_entity_poly.type
_entity_poly.pdbx_seq_one_letter_code
_entity_poly.pdbx_strand_id
1 'polypeptide(L)'
;MAIGHFTFAMAWPGTMYIGTLLVGLGYGAHWAIVPAAASELFGVKNFGALYNFLTVANPAGSLVFSGIIASGIYDAEAAKQAQQHQNSTMLAMPARVLNMVSDVAPALKCEGAICFFLSSLIMSGFCIIAVVLSLILVYRTKIVYTNLYGKPRT
;
A
#
# COMPACT_ATOMS: atom_id res chain seq x y z
N MET A 1 0.85 -8.53 -5.43
CA MET A 1 0.38 -7.39 -4.61
C MET A 1 -1.10 -7.45 -4.29
N ALA A 2 -2.00 -7.36 -5.28
CA ALA A 2 -3.45 -7.29 -5.04
C ALA A 2 -3.98 -8.40 -4.12
N ILE A 3 -3.60 -9.66 -4.38
CA ILE A 3 -4.02 -10.82 -3.57
C ILE A 3 -3.54 -10.68 -2.11
N GLY A 4 -2.31 -10.22 -1.87
CA GLY A 4 -1.78 -10.04 -0.53
C GLY A 4 -2.50 -8.91 0.26
N HIS A 5 -2.82 -7.80 -0.40
CA HIS A 5 -3.65 -6.75 0.19
C HIS A 5 -5.08 -7.23 0.47
N PHE A 6 -5.64 -8.04 -0.40
CA PHE A 6 -6.95 -8.64 -0.18
C PHE A 6 -6.94 -9.61 1.01
N THR A 7 -5.89 -10.41 1.17
CA THR A 7 -5.74 -11.28 2.36
C THR A 7 -5.62 -10.49 3.66
N PHE A 8 -4.97 -9.32 3.64
CA PHE A 8 -4.94 -8.45 4.83
C PHE A 8 -6.30 -7.85 5.17
N ALA A 9 -7.15 -7.59 4.17
CA ALA A 9 -8.51 -7.12 4.40
C ALA A 9 -9.36 -8.21 5.10
N MET A 10 -9.25 -9.48 4.69
CA MET A 10 -10.04 -10.56 5.28
C MET A 10 -9.74 -10.83 6.77
N ALA A 11 -8.55 -10.44 7.25
CA ALA A 11 -8.13 -10.46 8.66
C ALA A 11 -8.39 -11.77 9.42
N TRP A 12 -8.35 -12.91 8.73
CA TRP A 12 -8.43 -14.23 9.36
C TRP A 12 -7.12 -14.56 10.08
N PRO A 13 -7.17 -15.41 11.14
CA PRO A 13 -5.97 -15.86 11.84
C PRO A 13 -4.99 -16.50 10.85
N GLY A 14 -3.74 -16.04 10.84
CA GLY A 14 -2.67 -16.52 9.96
C GLY A 14 -2.59 -15.86 8.58
N THR A 15 -3.58 -15.07 8.15
CA THR A 15 -3.53 -14.37 6.85
C THR A 15 -2.41 -13.36 6.72
N MET A 16 -1.94 -12.79 7.84
CA MET A 16 -0.80 -11.86 7.83
C MET A 16 0.49 -12.51 7.32
N TYR A 17 0.74 -13.79 7.63
CA TYR A 17 1.93 -14.50 7.14
C TYR A 17 1.86 -14.69 5.62
N ILE A 18 0.73 -15.19 5.13
CA ILE A 18 0.51 -15.42 3.69
C ILE A 18 0.55 -14.09 2.93
N GLY A 19 -0.12 -13.07 3.44
CA GLY A 19 -0.17 -11.74 2.84
C GLY A 19 1.21 -11.10 2.74
N THR A 20 2.00 -11.16 3.82
CA THR A 20 3.36 -10.60 3.84
C THR A 20 4.29 -11.33 2.87
N LEU A 21 4.19 -12.66 2.76
CA LEU A 21 4.95 -13.44 1.78
C LEU A 21 4.59 -13.04 0.34
N LEU A 22 3.30 -12.96 0.01
CA LEU A 22 2.84 -12.60 -1.34
C LEU A 22 3.19 -11.16 -1.73
N VAL A 23 3.09 -10.23 -0.78
CA VAL A 23 3.51 -8.84 -0.97
C VAL A 23 5.03 -8.76 -1.11
N GLY A 24 5.79 -9.41 -0.22
CA GLY A 24 7.25 -9.42 -0.28
C GLY A 24 7.80 -9.95 -1.60
N LEU A 25 7.31 -11.10 -2.07
CA LEU A 25 7.73 -11.70 -3.35
C LEU A 25 7.42 -10.78 -4.53
N GLY A 26 6.22 -10.22 -4.60
CA GLY A 26 5.87 -9.30 -5.68
C GLY A 26 6.69 -8.00 -5.63
N TYR A 27 7.08 -7.55 -4.44
CA TYR A 27 7.79 -6.29 -4.25
C TYR A 27 9.21 -6.47 -4.77
N GLY A 28 9.86 -7.56 -4.32
CA GLY A 28 11.18 -7.94 -4.80
C GLY A 28 11.21 -8.12 -6.31
N ALA A 29 10.23 -8.83 -6.89
CA ALA A 29 10.14 -9.00 -8.32
C ALA A 29 9.99 -7.66 -9.07
N HIS A 30 9.15 -6.75 -8.56
CA HIS A 30 8.96 -5.41 -9.15
C HIS A 30 10.26 -4.59 -9.13
N TRP A 31 10.95 -4.52 -7.98
CA TRP A 31 12.19 -3.74 -7.87
C TRP A 31 13.35 -4.32 -8.67
N ALA A 32 13.36 -5.64 -8.91
CA ALA A 32 14.36 -6.28 -9.76
C ALA A 32 14.13 -6.00 -11.26
N ILE A 33 12.87 -6.01 -11.71
CA ILE A 33 12.57 -5.90 -13.15
C ILE A 33 12.56 -4.46 -13.67
N VAL A 34 12.19 -3.48 -12.85
CA VAL A 34 12.06 -2.07 -13.27
C VAL A 34 13.36 -1.48 -13.85
N PRO A 35 14.55 -1.64 -13.22
CA PRO A 35 15.81 -1.14 -13.77
C PRO A 35 16.17 -1.77 -15.12
N ALA A 36 15.96 -3.09 -15.25
CA ALA A 36 16.25 -3.82 -16.49
C ALA A 36 15.31 -3.38 -17.62
N ALA A 37 14.01 -3.29 -17.36
CA ALA A 37 13.04 -2.82 -18.35
C ALA A 37 13.30 -1.37 -18.76
N ALA A 38 13.63 -0.49 -17.80
CA ALA A 38 13.91 0.92 -18.11
C ALA A 38 15.18 1.09 -18.96
N SER A 39 16.23 0.28 -18.75
CA SER A 39 17.45 0.36 -19.56
C SER A 39 17.26 -0.17 -20.98
N GLU A 40 16.39 -1.16 -21.17
CA GLU A 40 16.01 -1.66 -22.50
C GLU A 40 15.12 -0.67 -23.27
N LEU A 41 14.11 -0.08 -22.62
CA LEU A 41 13.17 0.82 -23.28
C LEU A 41 13.76 2.20 -23.61
N PHE A 42 14.54 2.78 -22.70
CA PHE A 42 15.01 4.17 -22.83
C PHE A 42 16.50 4.29 -23.11
N GLY A 43 17.24 3.17 -23.06
CA GLY A 43 18.67 3.14 -23.23
C GLY A 43 19.44 3.63 -22.00
N VAL A 44 20.76 3.47 -22.06
CA VAL A 44 21.66 3.73 -20.92
C VAL A 44 22.12 5.18 -20.78
N LYS A 45 21.93 6.01 -21.81
CA LYS A 45 22.53 7.35 -21.90
C LYS A 45 22.13 8.28 -20.75
N ASN A 46 20.85 8.25 -20.35
CA ASN A 46 20.29 9.05 -19.26
C ASN A 46 19.59 8.17 -18.20
N PHE A 47 20.05 6.94 -18.01
CA PHE A 47 19.38 5.94 -17.15
C PHE A 47 19.22 6.42 -15.71
N GLY A 48 20.27 7.02 -15.13
CA GLY A 48 20.24 7.49 -13.74
C GLY A 48 19.17 8.57 -13.49
N ALA A 49 18.99 9.51 -14.41
CA ALA A 49 17.96 10.55 -14.28
C ALA A 49 16.55 9.96 -14.38
N LEU A 50 16.33 9.05 -15.33
CA LEU A 50 15.05 8.38 -15.52
C LEU A 50 14.69 7.49 -14.32
N TYR A 51 15.65 6.72 -13.82
CA TYR A 51 15.44 5.85 -12.67
C TYR A 51 15.14 6.66 -11.40
N ASN A 52 15.83 7.79 -11.19
CA ASN A 52 15.50 8.71 -10.10
C ASN A 52 14.08 9.28 -10.22
N PHE A 53 13.62 9.59 -11.44
CA PHE A 53 12.23 10.02 -11.63
C PHE A 53 11.22 8.90 -11.28
N LEU A 54 11.53 7.65 -11.64
CA LEU A 54 10.72 6.48 -11.26
C LEU A 54 10.68 6.31 -9.73
N THR A 55 11.80 6.49 -9.03
CA THR A 55 11.85 6.32 -7.57
C THR A 55 11.16 7.44 -6.80
N VAL A 56 10.98 8.64 -7.38
CA VAL A 56 10.16 9.73 -6.81
C VAL A 56 8.69 9.30 -6.61
N ALA A 57 8.21 8.30 -7.33
CA ALA A 57 6.90 7.72 -7.11
C ALA A 57 6.73 7.13 -5.69
N ASN A 58 7.79 6.62 -5.06
CA ASN A 58 7.73 6.05 -3.71
C ASN A 58 7.36 7.08 -2.63
N PRO A 59 8.10 8.19 -2.45
CA PRO A 59 7.73 9.20 -1.47
C PRO A 59 6.38 9.85 -1.79
N ALA A 60 6.06 10.07 -3.07
CA ALA A 60 4.76 10.61 -3.48
C ALA A 60 3.62 9.65 -3.09
N GLY A 61 3.76 8.36 -3.38
CA GLY A 61 2.78 7.33 -3.00
C GLY A 61 2.65 7.18 -1.49
N SER A 62 3.77 7.15 -0.76
CA SER A 62 3.75 7.06 0.70
C SER A 62 3.03 8.24 1.34
N LEU A 63 3.27 9.46 0.85
CA LEU A 63 2.59 10.66 1.36
C LEU A 63 1.08 10.58 1.16
N VAL A 64 0.63 10.19 -0.04
CA VAL A 64 -0.81 10.14 -0.36
C VAL A 64 -1.49 8.98 0.34
N PHE A 65 -0.98 7.75 0.20
CA PHE A 65 -1.65 6.54 0.68
C PHE A 65 -1.44 6.32 2.18
N SER A 66 -0.21 6.50 2.69
CA SER A 66 0.07 6.31 4.12
C SER A 66 -0.24 7.58 4.92
N GLY A 67 0.21 8.73 4.40
CA GLY A 67 0.19 9.99 5.13
C GLY A 67 -1.16 10.71 5.16
N ILE A 68 -1.99 10.58 4.12
CA ILE A 68 -3.30 11.26 4.05
C ILE A 68 -4.45 10.26 4.18
N ILE A 69 -4.41 9.16 3.41
CA ILE A 69 -5.52 8.21 3.35
C ILE A 69 -5.51 7.29 4.58
N ALA A 70 -4.42 6.57 4.84
CA ALA A 70 -4.38 5.60 5.93
C ALA A 70 -4.44 6.25 7.31
N SER A 71 -3.70 7.35 7.53
CA SER A 71 -3.76 8.13 8.78
C SER A 71 -5.15 8.69 9.04
N GLY A 72 -5.79 9.32 8.04
CA GLY A 72 -7.12 9.91 8.20
C GLY A 72 -8.19 8.86 8.52
N ILE A 73 -8.14 7.69 7.87
CA ILE A 73 -9.04 6.57 8.19
C ILE A 73 -8.75 6.04 9.60
N TYR A 74 -7.46 5.88 9.96
CA TYR A 74 -7.06 5.39 11.27
C TYR A 74 -7.54 6.31 12.40
N ASP A 75 -7.31 7.62 12.27
CA ASP A 75 -7.68 8.61 13.27
C ASP A 75 -9.20 8.70 13.42
N ALA A 76 -9.95 8.61 12.32
CA ALA A 76 -11.41 8.61 12.34
C ALA A 76 -11.98 7.38 13.07
N GLU A 77 -11.43 6.18 12.84
CA GLU A 77 -11.86 4.97 13.53
C GLU A 77 -11.35 4.92 14.98
N ALA A 78 -10.15 5.43 15.26
CA ALA A 78 -9.60 5.55 16.61
C ALA A 78 -10.45 6.49 17.49
N ALA A 79 -10.94 7.60 16.92
CA ALA A 79 -11.83 8.52 17.64
C ALA A 79 -13.16 7.85 18.02
N LYS A 80 -13.76 7.05 17.13
CA LYS A 80 -14.98 6.28 17.43
C LYS A 80 -14.76 5.26 18.55
N GLN A 81 -13.63 4.53 18.50
CA GLN A 81 -13.30 3.54 19.53
C GLN A 81 -13.00 4.20 20.89
N ALA A 82 -12.35 5.37 20.90
CA ALA A 82 -12.09 6.14 22.12
C ALA A 82 -13.40 6.59 22.81
N GLN A 83 -14.39 7.06 22.05
CA GLN A 83 -15.70 7.45 22.59
C GLN A 83 -16.47 6.26 23.20
N GLN A 84 -16.38 5.09 22.57
CA GLN A 84 -17.02 3.88 23.10
C GLN A 84 -16.38 3.40 24.41
N HIS A 85 -15.05 3.49 24.54
CA HIS A 85 -14.35 3.18 25.79
C HIS A 85 -14.59 4.20 26.92
N GLN A 86 -14.87 5.46 26.58
CA GLN A 86 -15.17 6.50 27.56
C GLN A 86 -16.51 6.27 28.29
N ASN A 87 -17.52 5.68 27.62
CA ASN A 87 -18.80 5.35 28.26
C ASN A 87 -18.66 4.25 29.34
N SER A 88 -17.70 3.34 29.21
CA SER A 88 -17.46 2.25 30.18
C SER A 88 -16.59 2.67 31.38
N THR A 89 -15.78 3.72 31.23
CA THR A 89 -14.84 4.18 32.27
C THR A 89 -15.38 5.33 33.12
N MET A 90 -16.42 6.04 32.67
CA MET A 90 -17.07 7.11 33.44
C MET A 90 -17.89 6.60 34.64
N LEU A 91 -18.27 5.32 34.66
CA LEU A 91 -19.01 4.69 35.77
C LEU A 91 -18.12 4.14 36.90
N ALA A 92 -16.79 4.17 36.78
CA ALA A 92 -15.89 3.49 37.72
C ALA A 92 -14.73 4.34 38.29
N MET A 93 -14.54 5.61 37.90
CA MET A 93 -13.40 6.41 38.38
C MET A 93 -13.81 7.74 39.04
N PRO A 94 -13.28 8.07 40.23
CA PRO A 94 -13.55 9.34 40.89
C PRO A 94 -12.90 10.50 40.12
N ALA A 95 -13.61 11.64 40.04
CA ALA A 95 -13.22 12.84 39.29
C ALA A 95 -11.79 13.36 39.57
N ARG A 96 -11.20 13.01 40.72
CA ARG A 96 -9.82 13.35 41.10
C ARG A 96 -8.75 12.62 40.28
N VAL A 97 -9.02 11.41 39.79
CA VAL A 97 -8.07 10.63 38.97
C VAL A 97 -8.11 11.10 37.51
N LEU A 98 -9.26 11.58 37.04
CA LEU A 98 -9.41 12.16 35.69
C LEU A 98 -8.47 13.36 35.49
N ASN A 99 -8.35 14.23 36.50
CA ASN A 99 -7.46 15.39 36.47
C ASN A 99 -5.97 15.02 36.50
N MET A 100 -5.60 13.79 36.91
CA MET A 100 -4.22 13.32 36.97
C MET A 100 -3.81 12.55 35.69
N VAL A 101 -4.78 11.92 35.01
CA VAL A 101 -4.58 11.18 33.75
C VAL A 101 -4.62 12.11 32.53
N SER A 102 -5.07 13.35 32.69
CA SER A 102 -5.15 14.33 31.60
C SER A 102 -3.78 14.73 31.01
N ASP A 103 -2.67 14.48 31.71
CA ASP A 103 -1.29 14.69 31.23
C ASP A 103 -0.70 13.47 30.49
N VAL A 104 -1.41 12.34 30.51
CA VAL A 104 -1.08 11.13 29.73
C VAL A 104 -2.28 10.83 28.86
N ALA A 105 -2.47 11.65 27.82
CA ALA A 105 -3.48 11.39 26.81
C ALA A 105 -3.35 9.93 26.33
N PRO A 106 -4.37 9.07 26.51
CA PRO A 106 -4.31 7.72 25.98
C PRO A 106 -4.16 7.87 24.48
N ALA A 107 -3.04 7.39 23.93
CA ALA A 107 -2.81 7.41 22.50
C ALA A 107 -4.06 6.84 21.81
N LEU A 108 -4.70 7.64 20.94
CA LEU A 108 -5.80 7.18 20.11
C LEU A 108 -5.27 6.00 19.28
N LYS A 109 -5.60 4.79 19.72
CA LYS A 109 -5.22 3.55 19.07
C LYS A 109 -6.48 2.89 18.55
N CYS A 110 -6.48 2.60 17.25
CA CYS A 110 -7.48 1.77 16.62
C CYS A 110 -6.98 0.32 16.62
N GLU A 111 -7.75 -0.57 17.24
CA GLU A 111 -7.45 -2.00 17.29
C GLU A 111 -8.43 -2.79 16.41
N GLY A 112 -7.91 -3.82 15.74
CA GLY A 112 -8.69 -4.76 14.94
C GLY A 112 -8.64 -4.53 13.43
N ALA A 113 -9.23 -5.48 12.71
CA ALA A 113 -9.28 -5.52 11.25
C ALA A 113 -9.95 -4.30 10.62
N ILE A 114 -10.90 -3.69 11.34
CA ILE A 114 -11.71 -2.59 10.83
C ILE A 114 -10.87 -1.35 10.47
N CYS A 115 -9.76 -1.14 11.20
CA CYS A 115 -8.87 0.00 11.01
C CYS A 115 -8.06 -0.09 9.70
N PHE A 116 -7.78 -1.32 9.24
CA PHE A 116 -6.92 -1.57 8.07
C PHE A 116 -7.68 -2.14 6.86
N PHE A 117 -8.93 -2.60 7.05
CA PHE A 117 -9.74 -3.19 5.99
C PHE A 117 -9.88 -2.26 4.78
N LEU A 118 -10.29 -1.03 5.03
CA LEU A 118 -10.59 -0.05 3.99
C LEU A 118 -9.33 0.39 3.24
N SER A 119 -8.24 0.67 3.96
CA SER A 119 -6.97 1.08 3.35
C SER A 119 -6.38 -0.06 2.50
N SER A 120 -6.43 -1.31 2.98
CA SER A 120 -5.98 -2.46 2.20
C SER A 120 -6.83 -2.72 0.96
N LEU A 121 -8.15 -2.50 1.04
CA LEU A 121 -9.05 -2.63 -0.10
C LEU A 121 -8.74 -1.58 -1.19
N ILE A 122 -8.52 -0.33 -0.79
CA ILE A 122 -8.13 0.76 -1.69
C ILE A 122 -6.81 0.41 -2.40
N MET A 123 -5.80 -0.04 -1.64
CA MET A 123 -4.50 -0.44 -2.20
C MET A 123 -4.63 -1.62 -3.16
N SER A 124 -5.50 -2.60 -2.85
CA SER A 124 -5.79 -3.70 -3.75
C SER A 124 -6.40 -3.21 -5.08
N GLY A 125 -7.34 -2.26 -5.01
CA GLY A 125 -7.93 -1.63 -6.20
C GLY A 125 -6.89 -0.94 -7.09
N PHE A 126 -5.99 -0.16 -6.50
CA PHE A 126 -4.87 0.45 -7.23
C PHE A 126 -3.94 -0.59 -7.87
N CYS A 127 -3.69 -1.70 -7.20
CA CYS A 127 -2.89 -2.80 -7.77
C CYS A 127 -3.57 -3.41 -9.00
N ILE A 128 -4.90 -3.55 -9.00
CA ILE A 128 -5.65 -4.06 -10.16
C ILE A 128 -5.54 -3.09 -11.34
N ILE A 129 -5.70 -1.78 -11.09
CA ILE A 129 -5.54 -0.74 -12.12
C ILE A 129 -4.11 -0.79 -12.71
N ALA A 130 -3.09 -0.92 -11.85
CA ALA A 130 -1.70 -1.04 -12.30
C ALA A 130 -1.46 -2.28 -13.18
N VAL A 131 -2.08 -3.42 -12.85
CA VAL A 131 -2.03 -4.63 -13.69
C VAL A 131 -2.67 -4.37 -15.05
N VAL A 132 -3.84 -3.73 -15.10
CA VAL A 132 -4.52 -3.40 -16.36
C VAL A 132 -3.65 -2.48 -17.22
N LEU A 133 -3.10 -1.41 -16.65
CA LEU A 133 -2.19 -0.50 -17.37
C LEU A 133 -0.94 -1.23 -17.86
N SER A 134 -0.35 -2.11 -17.05
CA SER A 134 0.81 -2.92 -17.45
C SER A 134 0.49 -3.85 -18.61
N LEU A 135 -0.67 -4.51 -18.58
CA LEU A 135 -1.13 -5.37 -19.69
C LEU A 135 -1.33 -4.58 -20.97
N ILE A 136 -1.87 -3.37 -20.89
CA ILE A 136 -2.01 -2.46 -22.05
C ILE A 136 -0.63 -2.11 -22.62
N LEU A 137 0.32 -1.73 -21.76
CA LEU A 137 1.70 -1.43 -22.20
C LEU A 137 2.35 -2.64 -22.85
N VAL A 138 2.25 -3.83 -22.25
CA VAL A 138 2.78 -5.08 -22.80
C VAL A 138 2.15 -5.40 -24.16
N TYR A 139 0.84 -5.21 -24.31
CA TYR A 139 0.18 -5.44 -25.59
C TYR A 139 0.69 -4.46 -26.68
N ARG A 140 0.90 -3.19 -26.31
CA ARG A 140 1.45 -2.16 -27.20
C ARG A 140 2.94 -2.35 -27.53
N THR A 141 3.75 -2.87 -26.62
CA THR A 141 5.15 -3.17 -26.91
C THR A 141 5.31 -4.46 -27.69
N LYS A 142 4.47 -5.47 -27.43
CA LYS A 142 4.51 -6.75 -28.14
C LYS A 142 4.42 -6.57 -29.66
N ILE A 143 3.53 -5.71 -30.15
CA ILE A 143 3.41 -5.43 -31.59
C ILE A 143 4.71 -4.86 -32.17
N VAL A 144 5.43 -4.01 -31.44
CA VAL A 144 6.71 -3.44 -31.89
C VAL A 144 7.79 -4.51 -31.91
N TYR A 145 7.92 -5.31 -30.85
CA TYR A 145 8.90 -6.40 -30.78
C TYR A 145 8.64 -7.47 -31.85
N THR A 146 7.39 -7.81 -32.15
CA THR A 146 7.07 -8.75 -33.24
C THR A 146 7.43 -8.18 -34.61
N ASN A 147 7.34 -6.86 -34.82
CA ASN A 147 7.77 -6.25 -36.08
C ASN A 147 9.31 -6.21 -36.22
N LEU A 148 10.04 -6.07 -35.11
CA LEU A 148 11.51 -6.03 -35.12
C LEU A 148 12.16 -7.43 -35.20
N TYR A 149 11.60 -8.42 -34.49
CA TYR A 149 12.21 -9.76 -34.35
C TYR A 149 11.39 -10.88 -34.99
N GLY A 150 10.16 -10.62 -35.45
CA GLY A 150 9.25 -11.64 -36.00
C GLY A 150 9.44 -11.95 -37.49
N LYS A 151 10.43 -11.37 -38.16
CA LYS A 151 10.79 -11.72 -39.54
C LYS A 151 12.03 -12.63 -39.52
N PRO A 152 11.89 -13.96 -39.59
CA PRO A 152 13.03 -14.79 -39.99
C PRO A 152 13.39 -14.36 -41.42
N ARG A 153 14.55 -13.73 -41.59
CA ARG A 153 15.18 -13.58 -42.91
C ARG A 153 15.57 -14.97 -43.38
N THR A 154 14.68 -15.61 -44.13
CA THR A 154 15.07 -16.55 -45.19
C THR A 154 15.48 -15.75 -46.42
#